data_AF-A0A3D2BUI2-F1
#
_entry.id   AF-A0A3D2BUI2-F1
#
_cell.length_a   1.000
_cell.length_b   1.000
_cell.length_c   1.000
_cell.angle_alpha   90.00
_cell.angle_beta   90.00
_cell.angle_gamma   90.00
#
_symmetry.space_group_name_H-M   'P 1'
#
loop_
_entity.id
_entity.type
_entity.pdbx_description
1 polymer ?
#
loop_
_entity_poly.entity_id
_entity_poly.type
_entity_poly.pdbx_seq_one_letter_code
_entity_poly.pdbx_strand_id
1 'polypeptide(L)'
;MPRPDPVTVQIVRNRVSSLMEEMDYRFYRSGYSTIVRESRDFSCVVTDRQGRLAVAPPMFFHGPVYFHMIQRILELYGEDGLDDGDTLVCNHPYEGNLPHVPDMALVTPVFRDGSLVAFTASIAHKADMGGAVPGSTWGQATELFHEGLLLPPVKIVEAGIPKLDLERLIASNSRAADLVLGDMHAQIGVTGIGRDGIQRLCDRFGAATFVTAMDAVIAASDRRFHTAIEGLPNGEYESEGFLDGDGVGPEPVKLRVRIGVEGGRVHCDFSGSAPQTRGPANLRLAMVEACVFYSLIGFLDPSIPYSDAARDVVSFKFGARTILNPEPPAPCSSYMKTCHKLVDVILQALDPFVPGRAIANAGGSGGSIVVAWEKAGPKRGNQYEIFGSAYGAGKDHDGATGVTTHLANLYATPLEIIESEFPCRITRYEPVPDSGGAGQSRGGLAFRRDYELLDNASVVYRSDRARIAPSGLAGGHSGAHSRFLLSPDTPQEKQYPSSFRETFPPGTRFSLQTAGGGGYGAPSERNPAALVSDVAEGYVTLEAARKIYNADI
;
A
#
# COMPACT_ATOMS: atom_id res chain seq x y z
N MET A 1 -37.43 -4.50 -8.20
CA MET A 1 -37.83 -3.11 -7.91
C MET A 1 -37.59 -2.26 -9.17
N PRO A 2 -38.35 -1.18 -9.41
CA PRO A 2 -38.09 -0.28 -10.54
C PRO A 2 -36.68 0.30 -10.45
N ARG A 3 -35.99 0.41 -11.60
CA ARG A 3 -34.62 0.94 -11.68
C ARG A 3 -34.67 2.43 -11.30
N PRO A 4 -33.86 2.90 -10.33
CA PRO A 4 -33.83 4.32 -9.95
C PRO A 4 -33.44 5.16 -11.15
N ASP A 5 -33.98 6.39 -11.23
CA ASP A 5 -33.66 7.27 -12.33
C ASP A 5 -32.15 7.60 -12.36
N PRO A 6 -31.56 7.85 -13.54
CA PRO A 6 -30.12 8.08 -13.65
C PRO A 6 -29.60 9.27 -12.83
N VAL A 7 -30.44 10.29 -12.58
CA VAL A 7 -30.05 11.47 -11.80
C VAL A 7 -29.88 11.07 -10.33
N THR A 8 -30.82 10.31 -9.78
CA THR A 8 -30.72 9.77 -8.41
C THR A 8 -29.48 8.90 -8.24
N VAL A 9 -29.17 8.02 -9.20
CA VAL A 9 -27.96 7.17 -9.16
C VAL A 9 -26.69 8.02 -9.08
N GLN A 10 -26.57 9.06 -9.90
CA GLN A 10 -25.40 9.95 -9.87
C GLN A 10 -25.32 10.78 -8.58
N ILE A 11 -26.45 11.24 -8.06
CA ILE A 11 -26.49 11.97 -6.78
C ILE A 11 -26.03 11.07 -5.65
N VAL A 12 -26.54 9.83 -5.54
CA VAL A 12 -26.13 8.88 -4.50
C VAL A 12 -24.63 8.57 -4.61
N ARG A 13 -24.13 8.27 -5.82
CA ARG A 13 -22.69 8.03 -6.06
C ARG A 13 -21.82 9.19 -5.56
N ASN A 14 -22.15 10.41 -5.96
CA ASN A 14 -21.37 11.59 -5.57
C ASN A 14 -21.48 11.86 -4.06
N ARG A 15 -22.65 11.63 -3.44
CA ARG A 15 -22.84 11.78 -1.99
C ARG A 15 -22.04 10.75 -1.19
N VAL A 16 -21.97 9.51 -1.66
CA VAL A 16 -21.12 8.48 -1.04
C VAL A 16 -19.65 8.84 -1.18
N SER A 17 -19.20 9.30 -2.36
CA SER A 17 -17.83 9.78 -2.57
C SER A 17 -17.48 10.92 -1.60
N SER A 18 -18.34 11.95 -1.51
CA SER A 18 -18.12 13.07 -0.58
C SER A 18 -18.15 12.64 0.89
N LEU A 19 -18.96 11.64 1.24
CA LEU A 19 -18.97 11.08 2.60
C LEU A 19 -17.67 10.36 2.92
N MET A 20 -17.12 9.59 1.97
CA MET A 20 -15.81 8.96 2.12
C MET A 20 -14.68 10.00 2.28
N GLU A 21 -14.72 11.09 1.52
CA GLU A 21 -13.78 12.23 1.69
C GLU A 21 -13.92 12.90 3.07
N GLU A 22 -15.16 13.04 3.57
CA GLU A 22 -15.39 13.54 4.93
C GLU A 22 -14.80 12.58 5.98
N MET A 23 -15.07 11.27 5.86
CA MET A 23 -14.51 10.26 6.76
C MET A 23 -12.98 10.31 6.77
N ASP A 24 -12.36 10.36 5.59
CA ASP A 24 -10.91 10.45 5.41
C ASP A 24 -10.33 11.70 6.09
N TYR A 25 -10.88 12.87 5.78
CA TYR A 25 -10.41 14.13 6.35
C TYR A 25 -10.58 14.15 7.88
N ARG A 26 -11.70 13.63 8.40
CA ARG A 26 -11.94 13.57 9.84
C ARG A 26 -10.97 12.63 10.52
N PHE A 27 -10.62 11.51 9.89
CA PHE A 27 -9.68 10.55 10.46
C PHE A 27 -8.27 11.14 10.52
N TYR A 28 -7.80 11.73 9.42
CA TYR A 28 -6.54 12.48 9.38
C TYR A 28 -6.45 13.52 10.51
N ARG A 29 -7.56 14.24 10.79
CA ARG A 29 -7.60 15.27 11.84
C ARG A 29 -7.69 14.73 13.26
N SER A 30 -8.12 13.49 13.46
CA SER A 30 -8.29 12.84 14.77
C SER A 30 -7.23 11.79 15.09
N GLY A 31 -6.33 11.48 14.15
CA GLY A 31 -5.21 10.57 14.34
C GLY A 31 -4.25 11.02 15.45
N TYR A 32 -3.81 10.05 16.24
CA TYR A 32 -2.87 10.22 17.35
C TYR A 32 -1.44 10.01 16.90
N SER A 33 -1.19 8.95 16.12
CA SER A 33 0.14 8.65 15.60
C SER A 33 0.50 9.52 14.39
N THR A 34 1.80 9.76 14.17
CA THR A 34 2.29 10.38 12.93
C THR A 34 1.96 9.54 11.69
N ILE A 35 1.71 8.24 11.87
CA ILE A 35 1.31 7.30 10.82
C ILE A 35 -0.03 7.73 10.21
N VAL A 36 -1.03 7.98 11.06
CA VAL A 36 -2.36 8.44 10.63
C VAL A 36 -2.34 9.94 10.33
N ARG A 37 -1.77 10.74 11.22
CA ARG A 37 -1.86 12.21 11.18
C ARG A 37 -0.93 12.86 10.15
N GLU A 38 0.16 12.22 9.77
CA GLU A 38 1.12 12.80 8.81
C GLU A 38 1.21 11.95 7.54
N SER A 39 1.56 10.66 7.67
CA SER A 39 1.74 9.78 6.52
C SER A 39 0.43 9.38 5.83
N ARG A 40 -0.69 9.47 6.56
CA ARG A 40 -2.03 9.04 6.14
C ARG A 40 -2.08 7.58 5.72
N ASP A 41 -1.41 6.70 6.46
CA ASP A 41 -1.43 5.25 6.22
C ASP A 41 -2.74 4.63 6.74
N PHE A 42 -3.82 5.01 6.05
CA PHE A 42 -5.17 4.55 6.31
C PHE A 42 -6.06 4.70 5.08
N SER A 43 -7.21 4.02 5.09
CA SER A 43 -8.30 4.30 4.18
C SER A 43 -9.66 4.22 4.87
N CYS A 44 -10.66 4.87 4.27
CA CYS A 44 -12.06 4.82 4.67
C CYS A 44 -12.92 4.47 3.46
N VAL A 45 -13.93 3.61 3.67
CA VAL A 45 -14.86 3.18 2.62
C VAL A 45 -16.30 3.11 3.10
N VAL A 46 -17.20 3.19 2.12
CA VAL A 46 -18.60 2.76 2.22
C VAL A 46 -18.80 1.64 1.22
N THR A 47 -19.38 0.54 1.66
CA THR A 47 -19.77 -0.59 0.79
C THR A 47 -21.28 -0.71 0.73
N ASP A 48 -21.78 -1.46 -0.24
CA ASP A 48 -23.15 -1.95 -0.16
C ASP A 48 -23.32 -3.01 0.95
N ARG A 49 -24.54 -3.52 1.12
CA ARG A 49 -24.86 -4.55 2.12
C ARG A 49 -24.15 -5.91 1.86
N GLN A 50 -23.59 -6.13 0.67
CA GLN A 50 -22.80 -7.31 0.33
C GLN A 50 -21.29 -7.08 0.50
N GLY A 51 -20.87 -5.91 1.00
CA GLY A 51 -19.45 -5.58 1.15
C GLY A 51 -18.77 -5.16 -0.15
N ARG A 52 -19.51 -4.94 -1.24
CA ARG A 52 -18.95 -4.48 -2.52
C ARG A 52 -18.74 -2.97 -2.51
N LEU A 53 -17.58 -2.53 -2.99
CA LEU A 53 -17.25 -1.13 -3.23
C LEU A 53 -17.94 -0.64 -4.51
N ALA A 54 -18.69 0.46 -4.36
CA ALA A 54 -19.27 1.19 -5.48
C ALA A 54 -18.40 2.38 -5.92
N VAL A 55 -17.53 2.86 -5.02
CA VAL A 55 -16.60 3.97 -5.22
C VAL A 55 -15.25 3.55 -4.63
N ALA A 56 -14.18 3.77 -5.39
CA ALA A 56 -12.83 3.47 -4.94
C ALA A 56 -12.38 4.47 -3.84
N PRO A 57 -11.70 4.02 -2.78
CA PRO A 57 -11.05 4.93 -1.84
C PRO A 57 -9.84 5.65 -2.47
N PRO A 58 -9.45 6.83 -1.96
CA PRO A 58 -8.24 7.53 -2.41
C PRO A 58 -6.97 6.66 -2.32
N MET A 59 -6.90 5.81 -1.29
CA MET A 59 -5.87 4.78 -1.14
C MET A 59 -6.46 3.43 -1.51
N PHE A 60 -6.26 3.02 -2.77
CA PHE A 60 -6.93 1.86 -3.36
C PHE A 60 -6.49 0.51 -2.78
N PHE A 61 -5.28 0.39 -2.23
CA PHE A 61 -4.72 -0.95 -1.95
C PHE A 61 -5.49 -1.76 -0.89
N HIS A 62 -6.15 -1.08 0.06
CA HIS A 62 -7.06 -1.72 1.01
C HIS A 62 -8.40 -2.15 0.40
N GLY A 63 -8.74 -1.67 -0.80
CA GLY A 63 -10.04 -1.87 -1.46
C GLY A 63 -10.50 -3.33 -1.43
N PRO A 64 -9.74 -4.27 -2.03
CA PRO A 64 -10.10 -5.68 -2.01
C PRO A 64 -10.20 -6.30 -0.62
N VAL A 65 -9.45 -5.79 0.37
CA VAL A 65 -9.45 -6.30 1.75
C VAL A 65 -10.81 -6.11 2.39
N TYR A 66 -11.48 -4.97 2.15
CA TYR A 66 -12.81 -4.71 2.72
C TYR A 66 -13.85 -5.74 2.29
N PHE A 67 -13.84 -6.14 1.02
CA PHE A 67 -14.74 -7.17 0.52
C PHE A 67 -14.57 -8.48 1.28
N HIS A 68 -13.34 -9.01 1.35
CA HIS A 68 -13.05 -10.25 2.07
C HIS A 68 -13.36 -10.15 3.57
N MET A 69 -13.03 -9.03 4.20
CA MET A 69 -13.29 -8.79 5.61
C MET A 69 -14.80 -8.77 5.93
N ILE A 70 -15.60 -8.10 5.10
CA ILE A 70 -17.06 -8.03 5.29
C ILE A 70 -17.72 -9.38 4.97
N GLN A 71 -17.28 -10.08 3.93
CA GLN A 71 -17.75 -11.45 3.66
C GLN A 71 -17.46 -12.37 4.85
N ARG A 72 -16.26 -12.28 5.44
CA ARG A 72 -15.92 -13.05 6.65
C ARG A 72 -16.82 -12.70 7.84
N ILE A 73 -17.14 -11.42 8.05
CA ILE A 73 -18.08 -10.99 9.09
C ILE A 73 -19.46 -11.62 8.85
N LEU A 74 -19.97 -11.54 7.62
CA LEU A 74 -21.27 -12.10 7.26
C LEU A 74 -21.31 -13.63 7.42
N GLU A 75 -20.23 -14.34 7.11
CA GLU A 75 -20.10 -15.78 7.36
C GLU A 75 -20.16 -16.14 8.86
N LEU A 76 -19.52 -15.32 9.71
CA LEU A 76 -19.40 -15.61 11.13
C LEU A 76 -20.65 -15.25 11.94
N TYR A 77 -21.26 -14.10 11.62
CA TYR A 77 -22.35 -13.54 12.40
C TYR A 77 -23.71 -13.68 11.72
N GLY A 78 -23.75 -13.85 10.39
CA GLY A 78 -24.98 -13.65 9.62
C GLY A 78 -25.50 -12.21 9.71
N GLU A 79 -26.61 -11.92 9.04
CA GLU A 79 -27.29 -10.63 9.23
C GLU A 79 -27.93 -10.54 10.63
N ASP A 80 -28.46 -11.66 11.15
CA ASP A 80 -29.15 -11.72 12.44
C ASP A 80 -28.21 -11.57 13.66
N GLY A 81 -26.90 -11.76 13.48
CA GLY A 81 -25.90 -11.57 14.53
C GLY A 81 -25.29 -10.17 14.56
N LEU A 82 -25.76 -9.26 13.70
CA LEU A 82 -25.31 -7.88 13.59
C LEU A 82 -26.45 -6.93 13.94
N ASP A 83 -26.14 -5.89 14.71
CA ASP A 83 -27.11 -4.89 15.16
C ASP A 83 -26.67 -3.47 14.82
N ASP A 84 -27.63 -2.53 14.79
CA ASP A 84 -27.30 -1.11 14.73
C ASP A 84 -26.49 -0.69 15.96
N GLY A 85 -25.43 0.08 15.71
CA GLY A 85 -24.47 0.47 16.77
C GLY A 85 -23.35 -0.54 17.03
N ASP A 86 -23.33 -1.68 16.34
CA ASP A 86 -22.16 -2.57 16.37
C ASP A 86 -20.95 -1.95 15.65
N THR A 87 -19.74 -2.32 16.08
CA THR A 87 -18.51 -2.10 15.32
C THR A 87 -17.58 -3.27 15.57
N LEU A 88 -17.07 -3.86 14.50
CA LEU A 88 -16.18 -5.01 14.53
C LEU A 88 -14.73 -4.58 14.28
N VAL A 89 -13.80 -5.27 14.92
CA VAL A 89 -12.35 -5.10 14.75
C VAL A 89 -11.71 -6.39 14.23
N CYS A 90 -10.68 -6.25 13.38
CA CYS A 90 -9.81 -7.35 12.96
C CYS A 90 -8.47 -6.82 12.46
N ASN A 91 -7.38 -7.51 12.75
CA ASN A 91 -6.08 -7.25 12.11
C ASN A 91 -5.43 -8.54 11.57
N HIS A 92 -6.14 -9.66 11.62
CA HIS A 92 -5.58 -10.98 11.38
C HIS A 92 -5.44 -11.27 9.88
N PRO A 93 -4.23 -11.50 9.33
CA PRO A 93 -4.04 -11.68 7.88
C PRO A 93 -4.72 -12.92 7.27
N TYR A 94 -4.81 -14.01 8.03
CA TYR A 94 -5.47 -15.24 7.56
C TYR A 94 -6.99 -15.27 7.79
N GLU A 95 -7.49 -14.75 8.91
CA GLU A 95 -8.93 -14.71 9.19
C GLU A 95 -9.65 -13.62 8.41
N GLY A 96 -9.12 -12.39 8.38
CA GLY A 96 -9.77 -11.24 7.73
C GLY A 96 -9.17 -10.85 6.37
N ASN A 97 -8.16 -11.58 5.88
CA ASN A 97 -7.40 -11.21 4.68
C ASN A 97 -6.64 -9.87 4.78
N LEU A 98 -6.36 -9.41 6.00
CA LEU A 98 -5.62 -8.17 6.24
C LEU A 98 -4.20 -8.23 5.66
N PRO A 99 -3.61 -7.09 5.24
CA PRO A 99 -2.28 -7.08 4.64
C PRO A 99 -1.18 -7.60 5.58
N HIS A 100 -1.22 -7.15 6.84
CA HIS A 100 -0.33 -7.57 7.92
C HIS A 100 -0.93 -7.20 9.29
N VAL A 101 -0.33 -7.68 10.38
CA VAL A 101 -0.85 -7.49 11.75
C VAL A 101 -1.00 -6.03 12.19
N PRO A 102 -0.10 -5.09 11.81
CA PRO A 102 -0.31 -3.68 12.15
C PRO A 102 -1.51 -3.01 11.48
N ASP A 103 -2.02 -3.52 10.35
CA ASP A 103 -3.19 -2.92 9.69
C ASP A 103 -4.47 -3.42 10.35
N MET A 104 -5.17 -2.53 11.05
CA MET A 104 -6.37 -2.85 11.81
C MET A 104 -7.62 -2.33 11.10
N ALA A 105 -8.51 -3.24 10.72
CA ALA A 105 -9.83 -2.96 10.19
C ALA A 105 -10.85 -2.69 11.30
N LEU A 106 -11.65 -1.64 11.13
CA LEU A 106 -12.88 -1.39 11.87
C LEU A 106 -14.04 -1.35 10.88
N VAL A 107 -15.09 -2.12 11.14
CA VAL A 107 -16.26 -2.27 10.26
C VAL A 107 -17.54 -2.06 11.04
N THR A 108 -18.37 -1.12 10.61
CA THR A 108 -19.66 -0.76 11.23
C THR A 108 -20.79 -1.10 10.25
N PRO A 109 -21.67 -2.07 10.54
CA PRO A 109 -22.88 -2.29 9.75
C PRO A 109 -23.82 -1.09 9.86
N VAL A 110 -24.54 -0.79 8.79
CA VAL A 110 -25.49 0.32 8.74
C VAL A 110 -26.89 -0.22 8.53
N PHE A 111 -27.76 0.01 9.51
CA PHE A 111 -29.17 -0.38 9.44
C PHE A 111 -30.08 0.83 9.16
N ARG A 112 -31.15 0.59 8.41
CA ARG A 112 -32.31 1.49 8.32
C ARG A 112 -33.58 0.68 8.17
N ASP A 113 -34.64 1.12 8.86
CA ASP A 113 -35.95 0.45 8.88
C ASP A 113 -35.87 -1.05 9.22
N GLY A 114 -34.95 -1.41 10.13
CA GLY A 114 -34.72 -2.79 10.56
C GLY A 114 -33.99 -3.67 9.55
N SER A 115 -33.40 -3.11 8.49
CA SER A 115 -32.66 -3.86 7.47
C SER A 115 -31.24 -3.34 7.30
N LEU A 116 -30.29 -4.26 7.05
CA LEU A 116 -28.92 -3.93 6.68
C LEU A 116 -28.89 -3.30 5.26
N VAL A 117 -28.35 -2.09 5.16
CA VAL A 117 -28.31 -1.34 3.89
C VAL A 117 -26.90 -1.13 3.34
N ALA A 118 -25.89 -1.12 4.20
CA ALA A 118 -24.49 -0.85 3.84
C ALA A 118 -23.54 -1.27 4.97
N PHE A 119 -22.24 -1.21 4.70
CA PHE A 119 -21.22 -1.11 5.74
C PHE A 119 -20.40 0.16 5.55
N THR A 120 -19.86 0.66 6.65
CA THR A 120 -18.81 1.67 6.64
C THR A 120 -17.58 1.10 7.33
N ALA A 121 -16.40 1.34 6.76
CA ALA A 121 -15.20 0.69 7.26
C ALA A 121 -13.97 1.58 7.13
N SER A 122 -12.97 1.29 7.95
CA SER A 122 -11.64 1.88 7.85
C SER A 122 -10.57 0.82 8.12
N ILE A 123 -9.40 1.00 7.53
CA ILE A 123 -8.19 0.24 7.85
C ILE A 123 -7.09 1.26 8.10
N ALA A 124 -6.32 1.09 9.17
CA ALA A 124 -5.21 1.96 9.51
C ALA A 124 -4.06 1.19 10.13
N HIS A 125 -2.84 1.58 9.78
CA HIS A 125 -1.64 1.03 10.37
C HIS A 125 -1.48 1.52 11.81
N LYS A 126 -1.26 0.60 12.74
CA LYS A 126 -1.02 0.88 14.17
C LYS A 126 0.46 1.03 14.48
N ALA A 127 0.77 1.92 15.41
CA ALA A 127 2.15 2.23 15.78
C ALA A 127 2.90 1.07 16.44
N ASP A 128 2.21 0.12 17.08
CA ASP A 128 2.80 -1.09 17.66
C ASP A 128 1.69 -2.08 18.04
N MET A 129 1.84 -3.36 17.70
CA MET A 129 0.91 -4.45 18.06
C MET A 129 1.58 -5.52 18.94
N GLY A 130 2.70 -5.22 19.58
CA GLY A 130 3.38 -6.18 20.48
C GLY A 130 4.19 -7.27 19.81
N GLY A 131 4.58 -7.08 18.55
CA GLY A 131 5.44 -8.03 17.83
C GLY A 131 6.85 -8.14 18.42
N ALA A 132 7.70 -8.97 17.83
CA ALA A 132 9.05 -9.29 18.29
C ALA A 132 10.01 -8.06 18.35
N VAL A 133 9.65 -6.98 17.66
CA VAL A 133 10.37 -5.70 17.66
C VAL A 133 9.40 -4.55 17.86
N PRO A 134 9.89 -3.39 18.35
CA PRO A 134 9.09 -2.16 18.36
C PRO A 134 8.53 -1.84 16.98
N GLY A 135 7.28 -1.38 16.93
CA GLY A 135 6.60 -1.07 15.68
C GLY A 135 5.90 -2.25 15.01
N SER A 136 6.11 -3.48 15.51
CA SER A 136 5.48 -4.71 14.97
C SER A 136 5.80 -5.07 13.52
N THR A 137 6.67 -4.33 12.84
CA THR A 137 7.03 -4.57 11.44
C THR A 137 8.43 -5.19 11.34
N TRP A 138 8.57 -6.45 11.74
CA TRP A 138 9.87 -7.11 11.75
C TRP A 138 10.24 -7.72 10.40
N GLY A 139 11.22 -7.16 9.70
CA GLY A 139 11.70 -7.66 8.41
C GLY A 139 12.34 -9.05 8.43
N GLN A 140 12.50 -9.67 9.61
CA GLN A 140 12.99 -11.03 9.79
C GLN A 140 12.04 -11.91 10.63
N ALA A 141 10.74 -11.55 10.70
CA ALA A 141 9.73 -12.42 11.29
C ALA A 141 9.71 -13.78 10.56
N THR A 142 9.63 -14.87 11.31
CA THR A 142 9.61 -16.25 10.75
C THR A 142 8.28 -16.95 10.94
N GLU A 143 7.41 -16.35 11.74
CA GLU A 143 6.04 -16.78 11.97
C GLU A 143 5.16 -15.56 12.26
N LEU A 144 3.88 -15.69 11.96
CA LEU A 144 2.88 -14.63 12.12
C LEU A 144 2.84 -14.08 13.55
N PHE A 145 3.08 -14.91 14.56
CA PHE A 145 3.08 -14.50 15.97
C PHE A 145 4.20 -13.52 16.32
N HIS A 146 5.29 -13.48 15.54
CA HIS A 146 6.34 -12.47 15.69
C HIS A 146 5.86 -11.07 15.28
N GLU A 147 4.71 -10.93 14.62
CA GLU A 147 4.21 -9.66 14.11
C GLU A 147 3.28 -8.94 15.10
N GLY A 148 2.76 -9.66 16.10
CA GLY A 148 2.03 -9.08 17.23
C GLY A 148 0.69 -9.75 17.53
N LEU A 149 -0.13 -9.04 18.29
CA LEU A 149 -1.46 -9.46 18.70
C LEU A 149 -2.37 -9.70 17.49
N LEU A 150 -2.87 -10.92 17.38
CA LEU A 150 -3.81 -11.33 16.34
C LEU A 150 -5.25 -11.22 16.85
N LEU A 151 -6.00 -10.30 16.28
CA LEU A 151 -7.41 -10.07 16.52
C LEU A 151 -8.21 -10.66 15.35
N PRO A 152 -8.94 -11.78 15.56
CA PRO A 152 -9.94 -12.22 14.60
C PRO A 152 -11.11 -11.22 14.56
N PRO A 153 -12.04 -11.34 13.59
CA PRO A 153 -13.25 -10.53 13.57
C PRO A 153 -14.04 -10.67 14.88
N VAL A 154 -14.10 -9.60 15.67
CA VAL A 154 -14.85 -9.53 16.93
C VAL A 154 -15.53 -8.16 17.10
N LYS A 155 -16.67 -8.10 17.79
CA LYS A 155 -17.32 -6.82 18.14
C LYS A 155 -16.49 -6.06 19.18
N ILE A 156 -15.98 -4.88 18.84
CA ILE A 156 -15.32 -3.94 19.77
C ILE A 156 -16.30 -2.93 20.36
N VAL A 157 -17.40 -2.67 19.65
CA VAL A 157 -18.61 -2.00 20.16
C VAL A 157 -19.80 -2.90 19.86
N GLU A 158 -20.65 -3.15 20.84
CA GLU A 158 -21.87 -3.94 20.67
C GLU A 158 -23.08 -3.10 21.07
N ALA A 159 -24.01 -2.88 20.14
CA ALA A 159 -25.19 -2.03 20.32
C ALA A 159 -24.85 -0.65 20.95
N GLY A 160 -23.77 -0.02 20.51
CA GLY A 160 -23.28 1.26 21.02
C GLY A 160 -22.50 1.20 22.35
N ILE A 161 -22.28 0.01 22.92
CA ILE A 161 -21.55 -0.19 24.18
C ILE A 161 -20.12 -0.71 23.89
N PRO A 162 -19.06 0.05 24.22
CA PRO A 162 -17.68 -0.39 24.03
C PRO A 162 -17.30 -1.62 24.86
N LYS A 163 -16.54 -2.54 24.28
CA LYS A 163 -16.00 -3.73 24.95
C LYS A 163 -14.64 -3.43 25.59
N LEU A 164 -14.67 -2.78 26.75
CA LEU A 164 -13.47 -2.29 27.45
C LEU A 164 -12.44 -3.37 27.79
N ASP A 165 -12.86 -4.63 28.00
CA ASP A 165 -11.90 -5.71 28.25
C ASP A 165 -11.09 -6.07 27.00
N LEU A 166 -11.64 -5.93 25.79
CA LEU A 166 -10.88 -6.06 24.56
C LEU A 166 -9.89 -4.91 24.42
N GLU A 167 -10.29 -3.67 24.74
CA GLU A 167 -9.36 -2.53 24.74
C GLU A 167 -8.21 -2.72 25.72
N ARG A 168 -8.48 -3.25 26.92
CA ARG A 168 -7.45 -3.60 27.90
C ARG A 168 -6.48 -4.64 27.37
N LEU A 169 -6.96 -5.67 26.66
CA LEU A 169 -6.11 -6.69 26.04
C LEU A 169 -5.23 -6.08 24.94
N ILE A 170 -5.79 -5.23 24.08
CA ILE A 170 -5.04 -4.53 23.02
C ILE A 170 -3.95 -3.64 23.64
N ALA A 171 -4.32 -2.81 24.62
CA ALA A 171 -3.40 -1.91 25.30
C ALA A 171 -2.25 -2.65 26.00
N SER A 172 -2.56 -3.78 26.65
CA SER A 172 -1.55 -4.57 27.39
C SER A 172 -0.52 -5.22 26.47
N ASN A 173 -0.81 -5.35 25.18
CA ASN A 173 0.07 -5.93 24.18
C ASN A 173 0.73 -4.88 23.29
N SER A 174 0.73 -3.59 23.65
CA SER A 174 1.36 -2.55 22.82
C SER A 174 2.38 -1.73 23.61
N ARG A 175 3.51 -1.43 22.97
CA ARG A 175 4.51 -0.47 23.48
C ARG A 175 4.03 0.98 23.38
N ALA A 176 3.02 1.23 22.56
CA ALA A 176 2.48 2.55 22.26
C ALA A 176 0.95 2.57 22.45
N ALA A 177 0.47 2.01 23.57
CA ALA A 177 -0.96 1.79 23.85
C ALA A 177 -1.82 3.05 23.65
N ASP A 178 -1.36 4.22 24.11
CA ASP A 178 -2.08 5.49 23.94
C ASP A 178 -2.31 5.84 22.46
N LEU A 179 -1.31 5.60 21.60
CA LEU A 179 -1.42 5.86 20.16
C LEU A 179 -2.35 4.85 19.51
N VAL A 180 -2.21 3.56 19.84
CA VAL A 180 -3.02 2.48 19.28
C VAL A 180 -4.50 2.65 19.62
N LEU A 181 -4.81 2.87 20.90
CA LEU A 181 -6.18 3.09 21.35
C LEU A 181 -6.73 4.40 20.78
N GLY A 182 -5.95 5.48 20.77
CA GLY A 182 -6.35 6.76 20.19
C GLY A 182 -6.73 6.63 18.71
N ASP A 183 -5.88 5.98 17.92
CA ASP A 183 -6.17 5.72 16.50
C ASP A 183 -7.35 4.75 16.31
N MET A 184 -7.54 3.78 17.22
CA MET A 184 -8.69 2.85 17.17
C MET A 184 -10.01 3.57 17.49
N HIS A 185 -10.02 4.44 18.50
CA HIS A 185 -11.18 5.28 18.84
C HIS A 185 -11.48 6.27 17.71
N ALA A 186 -10.45 6.82 17.07
CA ALA A 186 -10.61 7.64 15.87
C ALA A 186 -11.28 6.84 14.73
N GLN A 187 -10.87 5.59 14.49
CA GLN A 187 -11.52 4.71 13.51
C GLN A 187 -12.99 4.44 13.83
N ILE A 188 -13.32 4.11 15.08
CA ILE A 188 -14.72 3.93 15.54
C ILE A 188 -15.53 5.21 15.29
N GLY A 189 -14.95 6.38 15.56
CA GLY A 189 -15.58 7.67 15.33
C GLY A 189 -15.90 7.91 13.85
N VAL A 190 -14.95 7.64 12.94
CA VAL A 190 -15.15 7.90 11.51
C VAL A 190 -16.03 6.88 10.81
N THR A 191 -16.04 5.61 11.23
CA THR A 191 -17.05 4.65 10.73
C THR A 191 -18.44 5.03 11.25
N GLY A 192 -18.56 5.57 12.46
CA GLY A 192 -19.79 6.19 12.97
C GLY A 192 -20.29 7.36 12.11
N ILE A 193 -19.40 8.27 11.68
CA ILE A 193 -19.74 9.37 10.75
C ILE A 193 -20.29 8.80 9.43
N GLY A 194 -19.65 7.75 8.91
CA GLY A 194 -20.09 7.03 7.73
C GLY A 194 -21.51 6.46 7.91
N ARG A 195 -21.75 5.71 8.98
CA ARG A 195 -23.07 5.16 9.32
C ARG A 195 -24.15 6.24 9.34
N ASP A 196 -23.93 7.31 10.10
CA ASP A 196 -24.91 8.39 10.24
C ASP A 196 -25.15 9.10 8.88
N GLY A 197 -24.10 9.24 8.07
CA GLY A 197 -24.18 9.78 6.71
C GLY A 197 -25.05 8.95 5.79
N ILE A 198 -24.90 7.62 5.82
CA ILE A 198 -25.72 6.70 5.03
C ILE A 198 -27.17 6.70 5.52
N GLN A 199 -27.41 6.69 6.84
CA GLN A 199 -28.76 6.79 7.39
C GLN A 199 -29.48 8.06 6.93
N ARG A 200 -28.80 9.22 6.90
CA ARG A 200 -29.35 10.48 6.33
C ARG A 200 -29.66 10.38 4.84
N LEU A 201 -28.87 9.64 4.06
CA LEU A 201 -29.16 9.40 2.65
C LEU A 201 -30.39 8.50 2.49
N CYS A 202 -30.51 7.44 3.30
CA CYS A 202 -31.70 6.61 3.34
C CYS A 202 -32.96 7.40 3.75
N ASP A 203 -32.86 8.34 4.70
CA ASP A 203 -33.99 9.20 5.08
C ASP A 203 -34.46 10.11 3.95
N ARG A 204 -33.51 10.60 3.16
CA ARG A 204 -33.81 11.51 2.06
C ARG A 204 -34.39 10.79 0.84
N PHE A 205 -33.86 9.62 0.49
CA PHE A 205 -34.19 8.93 -0.77
C PHE A 205 -35.05 7.67 -0.57
N GLY A 206 -35.18 7.18 0.66
CA GLY A 206 -35.69 5.85 1.00
C GLY A 206 -34.58 4.78 0.98
N ALA A 207 -34.59 3.88 1.96
CA ALA A 207 -33.61 2.80 2.07
C ALA A 207 -33.57 1.90 0.82
N ALA A 208 -34.73 1.49 0.31
CA ALA A 208 -34.84 0.68 -0.91
C ALA A 208 -34.25 1.38 -2.15
N THR A 209 -34.48 2.70 -2.28
CA THR A 209 -33.91 3.51 -3.36
C THR A 209 -32.41 3.61 -3.25
N PHE A 210 -31.88 3.87 -2.05
CA PHE A 210 -30.44 3.95 -1.80
C PHE A 210 -29.74 2.66 -2.22
N VAL A 211 -30.23 1.51 -1.78
CA VAL A 211 -29.63 0.22 -2.15
C VAL A 211 -29.70 0.01 -3.65
N THR A 212 -30.87 0.19 -4.28
CA THR A 212 -31.00 -0.02 -5.72
C THR A 212 -30.10 0.94 -6.51
N ALA A 213 -29.83 2.13 -5.98
CA ALA A 213 -28.88 3.07 -6.57
C ALA A 213 -27.44 2.59 -6.44
N MET A 214 -27.02 2.07 -5.29
CA MET A 214 -25.70 1.46 -5.09
C MET A 214 -25.47 0.28 -6.06
N ASP A 215 -26.46 -0.61 -6.21
CA ASP A 215 -26.42 -1.70 -7.20
C ASP A 215 -26.24 -1.17 -8.63
N ALA A 216 -26.95 -0.09 -8.97
CA ALA A 216 -26.84 0.54 -10.29
C ALA A 216 -25.46 1.18 -10.54
N VAL A 217 -24.82 1.75 -9.51
CA VAL A 217 -23.44 2.29 -9.59
C VAL A 217 -22.45 1.16 -9.85
N ILE A 218 -22.55 0.06 -9.09
CA ILE A 218 -21.68 -1.11 -9.24
C ILE A 218 -21.82 -1.68 -10.65
N ALA A 219 -23.06 -1.91 -11.11
CA ALA A 219 -23.35 -2.44 -12.44
C ALA A 219 -22.91 -1.50 -13.57
N ALA A 220 -22.86 -0.19 -13.34
CA ALA A 220 -22.36 0.76 -14.34
C ALA A 220 -20.83 0.71 -14.48
N SER A 221 -20.13 0.58 -13.36
CA SER A 221 -18.67 0.42 -13.33
C SER A 221 -18.25 -0.91 -13.96
N ASP A 222 -18.99 -1.97 -13.65
CA ASP A 222 -18.85 -3.31 -14.23
C ASP A 222 -18.87 -3.29 -15.76
N ARG A 223 -19.92 -2.70 -16.36
CA ARG A 223 -20.02 -2.58 -17.82
C ARG A 223 -18.83 -1.86 -18.45
N ARG A 224 -18.30 -0.82 -17.81
CA ARG A 224 -17.12 -0.09 -18.32
C ARG A 224 -15.87 -0.94 -18.27
N PHE A 225 -15.68 -1.67 -17.17
CA PHE A 225 -14.53 -2.55 -17.00
C PHE A 225 -14.57 -3.73 -17.99
N HIS A 226 -15.75 -4.33 -18.18
CA HIS A 226 -16.01 -5.33 -19.22
C HIS A 226 -15.64 -4.83 -20.62
N THR A 227 -16.19 -3.69 -21.04
CA THR A 227 -15.90 -3.11 -22.37
C THR A 227 -14.41 -2.82 -22.55
N ALA A 228 -13.71 -2.39 -21.50
CA ALA A 228 -12.28 -2.15 -21.56
C ALA A 228 -11.47 -3.44 -21.75
N ILE A 229 -11.86 -4.52 -21.08
CA ILE A 229 -11.23 -5.85 -21.26
C ILE A 229 -11.55 -6.42 -22.65
N GLU A 230 -12.78 -6.27 -23.15
CA GLU A 230 -13.15 -6.67 -24.52
C GLU A 230 -12.31 -5.98 -25.61
N GLY A 231 -11.77 -4.80 -25.30
CA GLY A 231 -10.85 -4.06 -26.17
C GLY A 231 -9.43 -4.63 -26.22
N LEU A 232 -9.04 -5.52 -25.30
CA LEU A 232 -7.73 -6.16 -25.33
C LEU A 232 -7.69 -7.28 -26.39
N PRO A 233 -6.57 -7.43 -27.11
CA PRO A 233 -6.41 -8.57 -28.01
C PRO A 233 -6.34 -9.88 -27.22
N ASN A 234 -6.93 -10.95 -27.75
CA ASN A 234 -6.73 -12.27 -27.18
C ASN A 234 -5.25 -12.66 -27.26
N GLY A 235 -4.75 -13.33 -26.22
CA GLY A 235 -3.35 -13.73 -26.15
C GLY A 235 -2.97 -14.21 -24.75
N GLU A 236 -1.76 -14.74 -24.64
CA GLU A 236 -1.19 -15.18 -23.37
C GLU A 236 0.27 -14.74 -23.30
N TYR A 237 0.63 -14.02 -22.24
CA TYR A 237 1.97 -13.52 -22.02
C TYR A 237 2.39 -13.75 -20.57
N GLU A 238 3.69 -13.88 -20.34
CA GLU A 238 4.24 -14.11 -19.02
C GLU A 238 5.42 -13.19 -18.73
N SER A 239 5.58 -12.86 -17.45
CA SER A 239 6.75 -12.17 -16.93
C SER A 239 7.10 -12.72 -15.54
N GLU A 240 8.36 -12.58 -15.18
CA GLU A 240 8.86 -12.86 -13.85
C GLU A 240 9.85 -11.80 -13.36
N GLY A 241 9.98 -11.69 -12.05
CA GLY A 241 10.89 -10.78 -11.40
C GLY A 241 11.21 -11.26 -9.99
N PHE A 242 12.21 -10.62 -9.39
CA PHE A 242 12.80 -11.09 -8.13
C PHE A 242 12.85 -9.96 -7.10
N LEU A 243 12.51 -10.30 -5.86
CA LEU A 243 12.90 -9.54 -4.66
C LEU A 243 14.33 -9.90 -4.28
N ASP A 244 15.03 -9.03 -3.54
CA ASP A 244 16.38 -9.33 -3.05
C ASP A 244 16.42 -10.55 -2.12
N GLY A 245 15.33 -10.75 -1.37
CA GLY A 245 15.15 -11.85 -0.44
C GLY A 245 13.92 -11.69 0.45
N ASP A 246 13.64 -12.70 1.26
CA ASP A 246 12.53 -12.69 2.21
C ASP A 246 12.85 -11.90 3.49
N GLY A 247 14.14 -11.59 3.74
CA GLY A 247 14.63 -10.85 4.91
C GLY A 247 15.32 -11.75 5.95
N VAL A 248 15.16 -13.06 5.85
CA VAL A 248 15.82 -14.05 6.74
C VAL A 248 16.91 -14.81 5.98
N GLY A 249 16.71 -15.10 4.69
CA GLY A 249 17.68 -15.73 3.80
C GLY A 249 18.25 -14.77 2.75
N PRO A 250 19.43 -15.08 2.18
CA PRO A 250 20.04 -14.30 1.11
C PRO A 250 19.47 -14.64 -0.28
N GLU A 251 18.59 -15.63 -0.41
CA GLU A 251 18.12 -16.08 -1.71
C GLU A 251 17.06 -15.12 -2.28
N PRO A 252 17.19 -14.69 -3.55
CA PRO A 252 16.15 -13.91 -4.21
C PRO A 252 14.82 -14.66 -4.25
N VAL A 253 13.72 -13.91 -4.12
CA VAL A 253 12.38 -14.50 -4.14
C VAL A 253 11.68 -14.18 -5.45
N LYS A 254 11.33 -15.24 -6.19
CA LYS A 254 10.68 -15.13 -7.50
C LYS A 254 9.18 -14.84 -7.40
N LEU A 255 8.74 -13.84 -8.15
CA LEU A 255 7.33 -13.58 -8.48
C LEU A 255 7.15 -13.80 -9.98
N ARG A 256 6.10 -14.52 -10.35
CA ARG A 256 5.76 -14.81 -11.75
C ARG A 256 4.27 -14.71 -11.96
N VAL A 257 3.88 -14.13 -13.08
CA VAL A 257 2.50 -14.14 -13.57
C VAL A 257 2.48 -14.51 -15.04
N ARG A 258 1.48 -15.30 -15.41
CA ARG A 258 1.04 -15.48 -16.79
C ARG A 258 -0.37 -14.90 -16.90
N ILE A 259 -0.58 -14.01 -17.88
CA ILE A 259 -1.84 -13.32 -18.10
C ILE A 259 -2.38 -13.76 -19.45
N GLY A 260 -3.53 -14.43 -19.42
CA GLY A 260 -4.32 -14.78 -20.59
C GLY A 260 -5.51 -13.84 -20.74
N VAL A 261 -5.79 -13.41 -21.98
CA VAL A 261 -7.03 -12.72 -22.35
C VAL A 261 -7.77 -13.59 -23.36
N GLU A 262 -8.98 -14.00 -23.00
CA GLU A 262 -9.86 -14.80 -23.87
C GLU A 262 -11.32 -14.47 -23.58
N GLY A 263 -12.12 -14.23 -24.63
CA GLY A 263 -13.57 -14.09 -24.51
C GLY A 263 -14.03 -12.95 -23.58
N GLY A 264 -13.29 -11.84 -23.55
CA GLY A 264 -13.59 -10.70 -22.68
C GLY A 264 -13.30 -10.97 -21.19
N ARG A 265 -12.41 -11.92 -20.88
CA ARG A 265 -11.98 -12.28 -19.53
C ARG A 265 -10.47 -12.27 -19.42
N VAL A 266 -9.97 -11.95 -18.22
CA VAL A 266 -8.55 -11.96 -17.87
C VAL A 266 -8.27 -13.11 -16.90
N HIS A 267 -7.28 -13.92 -17.22
CA HIS A 267 -6.86 -15.07 -16.42
C HIS A 267 -5.43 -14.85 -15.93
N CYS A 268 -5.26 -14.67 -14.61
CA CYS A 268 -3.95 -14.48 -14.00
C CYS A 268 -3.48 -15.77 -13.31
N ASP A 269 -2.45 -16.43 -13.84
CA ASP A 269 -1.83 -17.62 -13.26
C ASP A 269 -0.51 -17.26 -12.55
N PHE A 270 -0.54 -17.36 -11.23
CA PHE A 270 0.58 -17.10 -10.32
C PHE A 270 1.28 -18.38 -9.83
N SER A 271 0.89 -19.56 -10.34
CA SER A 271 1.38 -20.86 -9.86
C SER A 271 2.89 -21.07 -10.02
N GLY A 272 3.53 -20.32 -10.90
CA GLY A 272 4.99 -20.36 -11.10
C GLY A 272 5.81 -19.48 -10.14
N SER A 273 5.16 -18.80 -9.17
CA SER A 273 5.85 -18.01 -8.14
C SER A 273 6.56 -18.90 -7.12
N ALA A 274 7.49 -18.32 -6.34
CA ALA A 274 8.25 -19.06 -5.34
C ALA A 274 7.33 -19.71 -4.28
N PRO A 275 7.80 -20.81 -3.63
CA PRO A 275 7.16 -21.32 -2.42
C PRO A 275 6.98 -20.22 -1.36
N GLN A 276 6.02 -20.41 -0.45
CA GLN A 276 5.85 -19.50 0.69
C GLN A 276 7.19 -19.31 1.40
N THR A 277 7.51 -18.06 1.67
CA THR A 277 8.79 -17.69 2.27
C THR A 277 8.78 -17.91 3.78
N ARG A 278 9.97 -18.13 4.35
CA ARG A 278 10.13 -18.19 5.80
C ARG A 278 10.01 -16.78 6.39
N GLY A 279 10.59 -15.80 5.71
CA GLY A 279 10.48 -14.38 6.05
C GLY A 279 9.10 -13.76 5.70
N PRO A 280 8.87 -12.52 6.11
CA PRO A 280 7.55 -11.87 6.04
C PRO A 280 7.19 -11.30 4.66
N ALA A 281 7.63 -11.93 3.57
CA ALA A 281 7.39 -11.45 2.20
C ALA A 281 6.08 -11.97 1.59
N ASN A 282 5.30 -12.76 2.33
CA ASN A 282 4.11 -13.43 1.81
C ASN A 282 2.92 -12.46 1.64
N LEU A 283 2.11 -12.68 0.59
CA LEU A 283 0.90 -11.90 0.29
C LEU A 283 -0.36 -12.72 0.52
N ARG A 284 -1.36 -12.10 1.16
CA ARG A 284 -2.74 -12.62 1.18
C ARG A 284 -3.47 -12.27 -0.12
N LEU A 285 -4.54 -13.01 -0.42
CA LEU A 285 -5.29 -12.92 -1.68
C LEU A 285 -5.72 -11.49 -2.02
N ALA A 286 -6.27 -10.76 -1.06
CA ALA A 286 -6.73 -9.38 -1.25
C ALA A 286 -5.61 -8.46 -1.75
N MET A 287 -4.36 -8.69 -1.31
CA MET A 287 -3.21 -7.92 -1.77
C MET A 287 -2.78 -8.29 -3.19
N VAL A 288 -2.92 -9.56 -3.58
CA VAL A 288 -2.71 -9.97 -4.98
C VAL A 288 -3.76 -9.34 -5.89
N GLU A 289 -5.03 -9.36 -5.48
CA GLU A 289 -6.13 -8.71 -6.18
C GLU A 289 -5.90 -7.20 -6.32
N ALA A 290 -5.44 -6.53 -5.26
CA ALA A 290 -5.10 -5.12 -5.31
C ALA A 290 -4.03 -4.83 -6.37
N CYS A 291 -2.98 -5.65 -6.44
CA CYS A 291 -1.93 -5.52 -7.46
C CYS A 291 -2.49 -5.70 -8.88
N VAL A 292 -3.36 -6.69 -9.09
CA VAL A 292 -3.96 -6.97 -10.41
C VAL A 292 -4.93 -5.86 -10.82
N PHE A 293 -5.88 -5.49 -9.97
CA PHE A 293 -6.88 -4.46 -10.32
C PHE A 293 -6.25 -3.08 -10.51
N TYR A 294 -5.27 -2.71 -9.68
CA TYR A 294 -4.48 -1.49 -9.88
C TYR A 294 -3.81 -1.47 -11.25
N SER A 295 -3.14 -2.57 -11.60
CA SER A 295 -2.42 -2.69 -12.87
C SER A 295 -3.37 -2.67 -14.06
N LEU A 296 -4.49 -3.38 -13.98
CA LEU A 296 -5.50 -3.41 -15.05
C LEU A 296 -6.15 -2.05 -15.26
N ILE A 297 -6.54 -1.32 -14.20
CA ILE A 297 -7.14 0.01 -14.34
C ILE A 297 -6.15 0.98 -14.99
N GLY A 298 -4.92 1.05 -14.47
CA GLY A 298 -3.89 1.91 -15.04
C GLY A 298 -3.54 1.56 -16.48
N PHE A 299 -3.51 0.26 -16.81
CA PHE A 299 -3.18 -0.24 -18.14
C PHE A 299 -4.33 -0.11 -19.15
N LEU A 300 -5.59 -0.21 -18.73
CA LEU A 300 -6.74 -0.18 -19.63
C LEU A 300 -7.22 1.26 -19.91
N ASP A 301 -7.63 1.95 -18.86
CA ASP A 301 -8.09 3.34 -18.87
C ASP A 301 -8.21 3.82 -17.41
N PRO A 302 -7.39 4.81 -16.99
CA PRO A 302 -7.41 5.31 -15.62
C PRO A 302 -8.71 6.03 -15.24
N SER A 303 -9.61 6.31 -16.20
CA SER A 303 -10.92 6.90 -15.95
C SER A 303 -11.99 5.87 -15.52
N ILE A 304 -11.69 4.58 -15.61
CA ILE A 304 -12.62 3.52 -15.20
C ILE A 304 -12.71 3.51 -13.67
N PRO A 305 -13.91 3.75 -13.09
CA PRO A 305 -14.08 3.60 -11.65
C PRO A 305 -13.96 2.12 -11.27
N TYR A 306 -13.17 1.81 -10.25
CA TYR A 306 -13.18 0.47 -9.67
C TYR A 306 -14.51 0.20 -8.97
N SER A 307 -15.01 -1.03 -9.15
CA SER A 307 -15.97 -1.67 -8.25
C SER A 307 -15.60 -3.14 -8.10
N ASP A 308 -16.06 -3.77 -7.02
CA ASP A 308 -15.81 -5.20 -6.81
C ASP A 308 -16.43 -6.11 -7.89
N ALA A 309 -17.31 -5.59 -8.74
CA ALA A 309 -17.83 -6.34 -9.89
C ALA A 309 -16.74 -6.70 -10.91
N ALA A 310 -15.61 -5.98 -10.93
CA ALA A 310 -14.44 -6.33 -11.74
C ALA A 310 -13.93 -7.77 -11.49
N ARG A 311 -14.28 -8.38 -10.36
CA ARG A 311 -13.98 -9.78 -10.02
C ARG A 311 -14.68 -10.79 -10.95
N ASP A 312 -15.79 -10.42 -11.58
CA ASP A 312 -16.57 -11.34 -12.43
C ASP A 312 -15.85 -11.67 -13.76
N VAL A 313 -14.86 -10.86 -14.14
CA VAL A 313 -14.06 -10.99 -15.38
C VAL A 313 -12.58 -11.27 -15.15
N VAL A 314 -12.13 -11.29 -13.91
CA VAL A 314 -10.74 -11.59 -13.56
C VAL A 314 -10.68 -12.83 -12.71
N SER A 315 -10.02 -13.87 -13.20
CA SER A 315 -9.81 -15.11 -12.44
C SER A 315 -8.35 -15.26 -12.01
N PHE A 316 -8.15 -15.86 -10.86
CA PHE A 316 -6.83 -16.07 -10.27
C PHE A 316 -6.56 -17.56 -10.11
N LYS A 317 -5.36 -17.98 -10.49
CA LYS A 317 -4.86 -19.35 -10.24
C LYS A 317 -3.58 -19.27 -9.44
N PHE A 318 -3.49 -20.09 -8.40
CA PHE A 318 -2.34 -20.15 -7.49
C PHE A 318 -1.80 -21.55 -7.40
N GLY A 319 -0.49 -21.64 -7.15
CA GLY A 319 0.13 -22.87 -6.66
C GLY A 319 -0.23 -23.08 -5.19
N ALA A 320 -0.14 -24.32 -4.72
CA ALA A 320 -0.25 -24.61 -3.29
C ALA A 320 0.96 -24.02 -2.56
N ARG A 321 0.71 -23.33 -1.43
CA ARG A 321 1.74 -22.85 -0.50
C ARG A 321 2.84 -22.04 -1.18
N THR A 322 2.46 -21.05 -1.98
CA THR A 322 3.38 -20.10 -2.63
C THR A 322 3.45 -18.79 -1.85
N ILE A 323 4.40 -17.92 -2.18
CA ILE A 323 4.48 -16.56 -1.62
C ILE A 323 3.20 -15.73 -1.86
N LEU A 324 2.44 -16.03 -2.92
CA LEU A 324 1.17 -15.36 -3.26
C LEU A 324 -0.08 -16.13 -2.81
N ASN A 325 0.11 -17.30 -2.19
CA ASN A 325 -0.94 -18.12 -1.60
C ASN A 325 -0.38 -18.89 -0.39
N PRO A 326 0.05 -18.17 0.67
CA PRO A 326 0.66 -18.78 1.83
C PRO A 326 -0.39 -19.41 2.74
N GLU A 327 0.04 -20.38 3.54
CA GLU A 327 -0.74 -20.95 4.65
C GLU A 327 -0.19 -20.45 6.00
N PRO A 328 -1.01 -20.38 7.07
CA PRO A 328 -0.52 -20.03 8.40
C PRO A 328 0.47 -21.11 8.89
N PRO A 329 1.45 -20.73 9.73
CA PRO A 329 1.64 -19.43 10.35
C PRO A 329 2.64 -18.53 9.58
N ALA A 330 2.66 -18.55 8.23
CA ALA A 330 3.64 -17.72 7.52
C ALA A 330 3.46 -16.21 7.81
N PRO A 331 4.56 -15.46 7.97
CA PRO A 331 4.50 -14.03 8.30
C PRO A 331 4.23 -13.17 7.05
N CYS A 332 3.65 -11.98 7.23
CA CYS A 332 3.20 -11.07 6.16
C CYS A 332 3.66 -9.60 6.35
N SER A 333 4.35 -9.24 7.43
CA SER A 333 4.69 -7.85 7.82
C SER A 333 5.55 -7.07 6.81
N SER A 334 6.18 -7.72 5.84
CA SER A 334 6.92 -7.07 4.75
C SER A 334 6.26 -7.31 3.39
N TYR A 335 4.93 -7.38 3.35
CA TYR A 335 4.14 -7.57 2.15
C TYR A 335 4.39 -6.49 1.07
N MET A 336 4.57 -5.22 1.47
CA MET A 336 4.54 -4.10 0.52
C MET A 336 5.64 -4.19 -0.54
N LYS A 337 6.89 -4.59 -0.19
CA LYS A 337 7.96 -4.82 -1.19
C LYS A 337 7.54 -5.86 -2.24
N THR A 338 6.82 -6.89 -1.81
CA THR A 338 6.28 -7.94 -2.68
C THR A 338 5.20 -7.38 -3.57
N CYS A 339 4.29 -6.55 -3.06
CA CYS A 339 3.29 -5.86 -3.86
C CYS A 339 3.91 -5.00 -4.97
N HIS A 340 4.91 -4.16 -4.67
CA HIS A 340 5.55 -3.33 -5.69
C HIS A 340 6.22 -4.17 -6.79
N LYS A 341 6.97 -5.23 -6.42
CA LYS A 341 7.56 -6.12 -7.43
C LYS A 341 6.49 -6.89 -8.20
N LEU A 342 5.38 -7.27 -7.56
CA LEU A 342 4.29 -7.95 -8.26
C LEU A 342 3.65 -7.05 -9.31
N VAL A 343 3.45 -5.76 -8.99
CA VAL A 343 2.95 -4.76 -9.95
C VAL A 343 3.93 -4.59 -11.12
N ASP A 344 5.24 -4.44 -10.86
CA ASP A 344 6.26 -4.41 -11.93
C ASP A 344 6.10 -5.62 -12.89
N VAL A 345 5.99 -6.83 -12.33
CA VAL A 345 5.87 -8.09 -13.08
C VAL A 345 4.55 -8.18 -13.86
N ILE A 346 3.44 -7.73 -13.28
CA ILE A 346 2.13 -7.68 -13.96
C ILE A 346 2.16 -6.70 -15.12
N LEU A 347 2.67 -5.48 -14.93
CA LEU A 347 2.74 -4.48 -16.00
C LEU A 347 3.61 -4.96 -17.17
N GLN A 348 4.74 -5.62 -16.89
CA GLN A 348 5.56 -6.22 -17.93
C GLN A 348 4.85 -7.36 -18.69
N ALA A 349 4.07 -8.19 -18.01
CA ALA A 349 3.27 -9.23 -18.66
C ALA A 349 2.11 -8.63 -19.48
N LEU A 350 1.62 -7.44 -19.13
CA LEU A 350 0.57 -6.74 -19.86
C LEU A 350 1.08 -6.00 -21.10
N ASP A 351 2.33 -5.50 -21.10
CA ASP A 351 2.87 -4.68 -22.20
C ASP A 351 2.68 -5.28 -23.60
N PRO A 352 2.89 -6.59 -23.85
CA PRO A 352 2.70 -7.16 -25.18
C PRO A 352 1.27 -7.05 -25.74
N PHE A 353 0.24 -6.91 -24.90
CA PHE A 353 -1.14 -6.69 -25.37
C PHE A 353 -1.32 -5.28 -25.98
N VAL A 354 -0.61 -4.28 -25.45
CA VAL A 354 -0.60 -2.90 -25.96
C VAL A 354 0.82 -2.34 -25.79
N PRO A 355 1.74 -2.61 -26.75
CA PRO A 355 3.16 -2.32 -26.58
C PRO A 355 3.47 -0.86 -26.29
N GLY A 356 4.33 -0.63 -25.30
CA GLY A 356 4.76 0.71 -24.87
C GLY A 356 3.82 1.39 -23.89
N ARG A 357 2.85 0.65 -23.34
CA ARG A 357 1.92 1.15 -22.32
C ARG A 357 2.39 0.85 -20.90
N ALA A 358 3.21 -0.18 -20.70
CA ALA A 358 3.89 -0.39 -19.43
C ALA A 358 5.00 0.64 -19.21
N ILE A 359 5.28 0.90 -17.94
CA ILE A 359 6.44 1.68 -17.50
C ILE A 359 7.59 0.74 -17.10
N ALA A 360 8.81 1.27 -17.07
CA ALA A 360 9.94 0.58 -16.46
C ALA A 360 9.73 0.34 -14.96
N ASN A 361 10.53 -0.54 -14.36
CA ASN A 361 10.33 -0.93 -12.96
C ASN A 361 10.53 0.25 -12.02
N ALA A 362 9.69 0.33 -10.99
CA ALA A 362 9.81 1.36 -9.97
C ALA A 362 10.85 1.01 -8.90
N GLY A 363 11.30 2.03 -8.18
CA GLY A 363 12.16 1.93 -7.01
C GLY A 363 11.52 1.28 -5.78
N GLY A 364 10.27 0.80 -5.88
CA GLY A 364 9.56 0.12 -4.80
C GLY A 364 9.11 1.04 -3.65
N SER A 365 9.00 0.47 -2.46
CA SER A 365 8.43 1.15 -1.28
C SER A 365 9.38 2.09 -0.55
N GLY A 366 10.57 2.40 -1.10
CA GLY A 366 11.60 3.22 -0.43
C GLY A 366 12.22 2.63 0.85
N GLY A 367 11.60 1.59 1.41
CA GLY A 367 11.87 1.07 2.75
C GLY A 367 10.96 1.68 3.81
N SER A 368 11.02 1.12 5.01
CA SER A 368 10.42 1.71 6.21
C SER A 368 11.38 1.57 7.38
N ILE A 369 11.27 2.50 8.31
CA ILE A 369 12.07 2.53 9.53
C ILE A 369 11.13 2.64 10.73
N VAL A 370 11.44 1.87 11.78
CA VAL A 370 11.01 2.17 13.14
C VAL A 370 12.23 2.63 13.92
N VAL A 371 12.13 3.78 14.59
CA VAL A 371 13.11 4.20 15.59
C VAL A 371 12.44 4.19 16.94
N ALA A 372 12.86 3.27 17.80
CA ALA A 372 12.35 3.12 19.15
C ALA A 372 13.33 3.75 20.15
N TRP A 373 12.91 4.84 20.77
CA TRP A 373 13.72 5.71 21.61
C TRP A 373 13.66 5.27 23.07
N GLU A 374 14.81 5.09 23.72
CA GLU A 374 14.85 4.54 25.08
C GLU A 374 14.22 5.46 26.13
N LYS A 375 14.39 6.79 26.02
CA LYS A 375 13.89 7.75 27.01
C LYS A 375 12.62 8.47 26.58
N ALA A 376 12.13 8.24 25.35
CA ALA A 376 10.89 8.86 24.93
C ALA A 376 9.72 8.13 25.60
N GLY A 377 8.89 8.88 26.33
CA GLY A 377 7.68 8.31 26.94
C GLY A 377 6.76 7.66 25.91
N PRO A 378 5.71 6.93 26.35
CA PRO A 378 4.90 6.06 25.49
C PRO A 378 4.25 6.74 24.27
N LYS A 379 4.06 8.07 24.31
CA LYS A 379 3.52 8.86 23.19
C LYS A 379 4.53 9.19 22.08
N ARG A 380 5.83 9.05 22.35
CA ARG A 380 6.94 9.39 21.44
C ARG A 380 7.98 8.27 21.37
N GLY A 381 7.67 7.11 21.94
CA GLY A 381 8.57 5.96 22.06
C GLY A 381 8.93 5.33 20.72
N ASN A 382 7.99 5.30 19.77
CA ASN A 382 8.17 4.66 18.46
C ASN A 382 7.88 5.66 17.33
N GLN A 383 8.92 6.06 16.61
CA GLN A 383 8.82 6.74 15.32
C GLN A 383 8.67 5.69 14.23
N TYR A 384 7.63 5.80 13.41
CA TYR A 384 7.47 4.98 12.21
C TYR A 384 7.45 5.89 10.99
N GLU A 385 8.22 5.52 9.96
CA GLU A 385 8.19 6.20 8.67
C GLU A 385 8.25 5.21 7.52
N ILE A 386 7.48 5.53 6.47
CA ILE A 386 7.55 4.89 5.16
C ILE A 386 8.11 5.91 4.19
N PHE A 387 9.03 5.47 3.34
CA PHE A 387 9.68 6.33 2.38
C PHE A 387 9.05 6.17 1.00
N GLY A 388 8.92 7.27 0.25
CA GLY A 388 8.74 7.17 -1.19
C GLY A 388 9.97 6.55 -1.86
N SER A 389 9.95 6.43 -3.17
CA SER A 389 11.13 6.06 -3.95
C SER A 389 11.05 6.84 -5.27
N ALA A 390 11.10 6.14 -6.41
CA ALA A 390 10.87 6.73 -7.71
C ALA A 390 10.09 5.80 -8.64
N TYR A 391 9.24 6.37 -9.50
CA TYR A 391 8.63 5.61 -10.61
C TYR A 391 9.67 5.34 -11.70
N GLY A 392 9.53 4.20 -12.37
CA GLY A 392 10.20 3.99 -13.66
C GLY A 392 9.61 4.88 -14.75
N ALA A 393 10.40 5.12 -15.79
CA ALA A 393 9.99 5.92 -16.93
C ALA A 393 8.98 5.18 -17.82
N GLY A 394 8.09 5.94 -18.45
CA GLY A 394 7.25 5.46 -19.55
C GLY A 394 7.84 5.85 -20.90
N LYS A 395 7.19 5.42 -21.98
CA LYS A 395 7.62 5.71 -23.35
C LYS A 395 7.84 7.20 -23.60
N ASP A 396 6.88 8.02 -23.18
CA ASP A 396 6.81 9.44 -23.51
C ASP A 396 6.95 10.35 -22.28
N HIS A 397 7.36 9.81 -21.12
CA HIS A 397 7.54 10.60 -19.91
C HIS A 397 8.61 10.02 -18.99
N ASP A 398 9.38 10.90 -18.36
CA ASP A 398 10.30 10.55 -17.28
C ASP A 398 9.53 9.96 -16.08
N GLY A 399 10.22 9.20 -15.25
CA GLY A 399 9.70 8.70 -13.99
C GLY A 399 9.67 9.80 -12.92
N ALA A 400 8.64 9.79 -12.08
CA ALA A 400 8.53 10.74 -10.97
C ALA A 400 9.55 10.42 -9.85
N THR A 401 10.25 11.45 -9.39
CA THR A 401 11.25 11.41 -8.30
C THR A 401 10.60 11.65 -6.94
N GLY A 402 11.02 10.91 -5.91
CA GLY A 402 10.68 11.22 -4.51
C GLY A 402 9.22 10.98 -4.13
N VAL A 403 8.56 10.03 -4.79
CA VAL A 403 7.12 9.74 -4.59
C VAL A 403 6.90 8.29 -4.16
N THR A 404 5.82 8.03 -3.43
CA THR A 404 5.37 6.65 -3.23
C THR A 404 4.91 6.05 -4.54
N THR A 405 5.38 4.86 -4.84
CA THR A 405 5.10 4.19 -6.12
C THR A 405 3.92 3.24 -6.00
N HIS A 406 3.33 2.87 -7.12
CA HIS A 406 2.25 1.89 -7.22
C HIS A 406 1.08 2.12 -6.24
N LEU A 407 0.93 1.22 -5.26
CA LEU A 407 -0.25 1.07 -4.41
C LEU A 407 -0.27 1.98 -3.16
N ALA A 408 0.89 2.47 -2.71
CA ALA A 408 1.02 3.02 -1.35
C ALA A 408 0.30 4.37 -1.15
N ASN A 409 0.37 5.31 -2.12
CA ASN A 409 -0.24 6.66 -2.04
C ASN A 409 -0.14 7.35 -0.66
N LEU A 410 1.06 7.32 -0.04
CA LEU A 410 1.33 7.87 1.28
C LEU A 410 2.07 9.20 1.21
N TYR A 411 2.02 9.94 2.31
CA TYR A 411 2.72 11.20 2.46
C TYR A 411 4.01 11.00 3.27
N ALA A 412 5.06 11.73 2.92
CA ALA A 412 6.24 11.82 3.76
C ALA A 412 5.94 12.66 5.00
N THR A 413 6.33 12.19 6.17
CA THR A 413 6.22 12.96 7.41
C THR A 413 7.07 14.23 7.32
N PRO A 414 6.52 15.42 7.64
CA PRO A 414 7.29 16.66 7.63
C PRO A 414 8.49 16.60 8.59
N LEU A 415 9.63 17.13 8.17
CA LEU A 415 10.86 17.09 8.98
C LEU A 415 10.70 17.79 10.33
N GLU A 416 9.99 18.92 10.36
CA GLU A 416 9.71 19.66 11.60
C GLU A 416 8.89 18.83 12.60
N ILE A 417 7.98 17.98 12.12
CA ILE A 417 7.23 17.06 12.98
C ILE A 417 8.15 15.98 13.52
N ILE A 418 9.02 15.41 12.67
CA ILE A 418 9.99 14.40 13.09
C ILE A 418 10.91 14.96 14.20
N GLU A 419 11.52 16.12 13.99
CA GLU A 419 12.47 16.72 14.94
C GLU A 419 11.80 17.27 16.22
N SER A 420 10.54 17.68 16.14
CA SER A 420 9.80 18.19 17.32
C SER A 420 9.19 17.08 18.18
N GLU A 421 8.93 15.91 17.61
CA GLU A 421 8.37 14.76 18.32
C GLU A 421 9.41 13.75 18.78
N PHE A 422 10.49 13.56 18.01
CA PHE A 422 11.49 12.52 18.26
C PHE A 422 12.88 13.11 18.50
N PRO A 423 13.72 12.49 19.35
CA PRO A 423 15.06 12.98 19.63
C PRO A 423 16.03 12.63 18.49
N CYS A 424 15.82 13.23 17.32
CA CYS A 424 16.71 13.16 16.17
C CYS A 424 16.87 14.54 15.51
N ARG A 425 17.86 14.64 14.60
CA ARG A 425 17.97 15.73 13.63
C ARG A 425 18.05 15.14 12.24
N ILE A 426 17.37 15.77 11.29
CA ILE A 426 17.49 15.48 9.87
C ILE A 426 18.51 16.44 9.28
N THR A 427 19.70 15.94 9.00
CA THR A 427 20.84 16.77 8.57
C THR A 427 20.87 16.98 7.05
N ARG A 428 20.13 16.16 6.30
CA ARG A 428 20.05 16.22 4.85
C ARG A 428 18.79 15.53 4.32
N TYR A 429 18.16 16.12 3.31
CA TYR A 429 17.10 15.48 2.53
C TYR A 429 17.13 16.00 1.09
N GLU A 430 17.57 15.17 0.13
CA GLU A 430 17.80 15.58 -1.26
C GLU A 430 17.66 14.43 -2.26
N PRO A 431 17.34 14.70 -3.54
CA PRO A 431 17.52 13.71 -4.61
C PRO A 431 18.99 13.32 -4.77
N VAL A 432 19.24 12.09 -5.20
CA VAL A 432 20.59 11.59 -5.53
C VAL A 432 20.81 11.74 -7.04
N PRO A 433 21.74 12.58 -7.50
CA PRO A 433 22.05 12.72 -8.93
C PRO A 433 22.42 11.39 -9.59
N ASP A 434 22.14 11.24 -10.88
CA ASP A 434 22.44 10.06 -11.71
C ASP A 434 21.81 8.73 -11.24
N SER A 435 20.92 8.77 -10.26
CA SER A 435 20.33 7.57 -9.66
C SER A 435 19.12 7.02 -10.41
N GLY A 436 18.48 7.84 -11.24
CA GLY A 436 17.42 7.40 -12.15
C GLY A 436 18.00 6.66 -13.35
N GLY A 437 17.39 5.55 -13.74
CA GLY A 437 17.84 4.77 -14.89
C GLY A 437 17.82 5.63 -16.16
N ALA A 438 18.95 5.70 -16.84
CA ALA A 438 19.06 6.46 -18.08
C ALA A 438 18.23 5.83 -19.20
N GLY A 439 17.65 6.67 -20.05
CA GLY A 439 16.88 6.25 -21.20
C GLY A 439 16.48 7.45 -22.05
N GLN A 440 15.77 7.18 -23.16
CA GLN A 440 15.04 8.22 -23.89
C GLN A 440 14.21 9.04 -22.90
N SER A 441 13.52 8.33 -22.01
CA SER A 441 12.90 8.86 -20.80
C SER A 441 13.65 8.30 -19.58
N ARG A 442 14.05 9.20 -18.67
CA ARG A 442 14.84 8.90 -17.47
C ARG A 442 13.93 8.42 -16.34
N GLY A 443 14.32 7.38 -15.62
CA GLY A 443 13.62 6.97 -14.40
C GLY A 443 13.68 8.06 -13.32
N GLY A 444 12.73 8.07 -12.38
CA GLY A 444 12.79 8.98 -11.25
C GLY A 444 14.05 8.75 -10.41
N LEU A 445 14.54 9.78 -9.74
CA LEU A 445 15.74 9.68 -8.92
C LEU A 445 15.43 9.05 -7.56
N ALA A 446 16.42 8.33 -7.03
CA ALA A 446 16.48 8.05 -5.60
C ALA A 446 16.55 9.35 -4.79
N PHE A 447 16.18 9.29 -3.52
CA PHE A 447 16.49 10.34 -2.56
C PHE A 447 17.27 9.79 -1.37
N ARG A 448 17.94 10.70 -0.69
CA ARG A 448 18.73 10.48 0.52
C ARG A 448 18.10 11.24 1.68
N ARG A 449 17.98 10.60 2.85
CA ARG A 449 17.65 11.27 4.11
C ARG A 449 18.62 10.86 5.22
N ASP A 450 19.27 11.85 5.83
CA ASP A 450 20.29 11.64 6.85
C ASP A 450 19.77 11.99 8.24
N TYR A 451 19.89 11.05 9.16
CA TYR A 451 19.51 11.19 10.56
C TYR A 451 20.75 11.31 11.43
N GLU A 452 20.70 12.18 12.43
CA GLU A 452 21.54 12.17 13.63
C GLU A 452 20.67 11.81 14.83
N LEU A 453 21.01 10.74 15.53
CA LEU A 453 20.31 10.33 16.75
C LEU A 453 20.74 11.21 17.93
N LEU A 454 19.81 11.76 18.70
CA LEU A 454 20.09 12.57 19.91
C LEU A 454 19.91 11.80 21.22
N ASP A 455 19.38 10.58 21.13
CA ASP A 455 19.26 9.65 22.25
C ASP A 455 19.61 8.22 21.80
N ASN A 456 19.78 7.31 22.74
CA ASN A 456 19.89 5.89 22.42
C ASN A 456 18.59 5.42 21.74
N ALA A 457 18.73 4.67 20.64
CA ALA A 457 17.58 4.19 19.89
C ALA A 457 17.82 2.82 19.27
N SER A 458 16.80 1.97 19.32
CA SER A 458 16.72 0.78 18.47
C SER A 458 16.18 1.17 17.10
N VAL A 459 16.98 0.99 16.06
CA VAL A 459 16.56 1.16 14.67
C VAL A 459 16.17 -0.21 14.13
N VAL A 460 14.94 -0.31 13.63
CA VAL A 460 14.43 -1.46 12.88
C VAL A 460 14.21 -1.00 11.45
N TYR A 461 14.93 -1.59 10.51
CA TYR A 461 14.88 -1.21 9.11
C TYR A 461 14.47 -2.39 8.25
N ARG A 462 13.64 -2.13 7.23
CA ARG A 462 13.28 -3.08 6.18
C ARG A 462 13.12 -2.36 4.84
N SER A 463 13.76 -2.89 3.81
CA SER A 463 13.70 -2.40 2.43
C SER A 463 13.91 -3.54 1.42
N ASP A 464 13.97 -3.19 0.15
CA ASP A 464 14.27 -4.05 -0.99
C ASP A 464 15.08 -3.24 -2.02
N ARG A 465 15.51 -3.85 -3.13
CA ARG A 465 16.31 -3.21 -4.21
C ARG A 465 17.75 -2.82 -3.84
N ALA A 466 18.28 -3.35 -2.75
CA ALA A 466 19.68 -3.18 -2.35
C ALA A 466 20.63 -4.07 -3.15
N ARG A 467 20.13 -5.16 -3.77
CA ARG A 467 20.92 -6.08 -4.62
C ARG A 467 20.41 -6.17 -6.05
N ILE A 468 19.10 -6.15 -6.26
CA ILE A 468 18.46 -6.21 -7.57
C ILE A 468 17.88 -4.83 -7.87
N ALA A 469 18.55 -4.09 -8.75
CA ALA A 469 18.12 -2.76 -9.15
C ALA A 469 16.79 -2.79 -9.93
N PRO A 470 16.01 -1.70 -9.90
CA PRO A 470 14.86 -1.54 -10.78
C PRO A 470 15.29 -1.52 -12.24
N SER A 471 14.89 -2.55 -12.98
CA SER A 471 15.20 -2.72 -14.40
C SER A 471 14.60 -1.62 -15.28
N GLY A 472 15.35 -1.19 -16.28
CA GLY A 472 14.80 -0.39 -17.38
C GLY A 472 13.94 -1.22 -18.34
N LEU A 473 13.25 -0.53 -19.25
CA LEU A 473 12.38 -1.12 -20.27
C LEU A 473 12.77 -0.63 -21.67
N ALA A 474 12.55 -1.46 -22.69
CA ALA A 474 12.78 -1.10 -24.10
C ALA A 474 14.17 -0.51 -24.41
N GLY A 475 15.23 -1.00 -23.75
CA GLY A 475 16.61 -0.50 -23.92
C GLY A 475 17.05 0.56 -22.91
N GLY A 476 16.17 0.98 -22.00
CA GLY A 476 16.52 1.82 -20.86
C GLY A 476 17.40 1.09 -19.85
N HIS A 477 18.23 1.86 -19.14
CA HIS A 477 19.12 1.37 -18.11
C HIS A 477 18.39 1.19 -16.77
N SER A 478 19.00 0.40 -15.88
CA SER A 478 18.46 0.21 -14.52
C SER A 478 18.68 1.46 -13.66
N GLY A 479 17.76 1.70 -12.71
CA GLY A 479 17.95 2.70 -11.65
C GLY A 479 19.00 2.27 -10.62
N ALA A 480 19.35 3.18 -9.70
CA ALA A 480 20.28 2.89 -8.61
C ALA A 480 19.65 1.97 -7.54
N HIS A 481 20.52 1.28 -6.81
CA HIS A 481 20.15 0.46 -5.65
C HIS A 481 19.75 1.32 -4.43
N SER A 482 18.89 0.76 -3.58
CA SER A 482 18.65 1.30 -2.24
C SER A 482 19.83 0.99 -1.31
N ARG A 483 20.07 1.85 -0.31
CA ARG A 483 21.17 1.70 0.65
C ARG A 483 20.78 2.22 2.04
N PHE A 484 21.28 1.54 3.07
CA PHE A 484 21.37 2.07 4.43
C PHE A 484 22.86 2.25 4.75
N LEU A 485 23.30 3.47 5.03
CA LEU A 485 24.70 3.80 5.29
C LEU A 485 24.84 4.34 6.72
N LEU A 486 25.73 3.75 7.51
CA LEU A 486 26.16 4.29 8.79
C LEU A 486 27.35 5.22 8.56
N SER A 487 27.40 6.37 9.24
CA SER A 487 28.45 7.38 9.12
C SER A 487 28.69 7.83 7.66
N PRO A 488 27.63 8.26 6.93
CA PRO A 488 27.71 8.56 5.51
C PRO A 488 28.70 9.70 5.22
N ASP A 489 29.36 9.63 4.06
CA ASP A 489 30.38 10.59 3.59
C ASP A 489 31.62 10.70 4.51
N THR A 490 31.92 9.67 5.31
CA THR A 490 33.12 9.62 6.17
C THR A 490 33.98 8.40 5.85
N PRO A 491 35.27 8.38 6.26
CA PRO A 491 36.10 7.19 6.15
C PRO A 491 35.58 5.97 6.93
N GLN A 492 34.61 6.16 7.83
CA GLN A 492 33.97 5.10 8.62
C GLN A 492 32.63 4.66 8.02
N GLU A 493 32.31 5.07 6.79
CA GLU A 493 31.06 4.69 6.14
C GLU A 493 30.92 3.17 6.04
N LYS A 494 29.77 2.66 6.49
CA LYS A 494 29.45 1.23 6.45
C LYS A 494 28.04 1.01 5.90
N GLN A 495 27.92 0.22 4.85
CA GLN A 495 26.61 -0.20 4.34
C GLN A 495 26.04 -1.35 5.20
N TYR A 496 24.78 -1.19 5.61
CA TYR A 496 24.02 -2.20 6.34
C TYR A 496 23.15 -3.05 5.41
N PRO A 497 22.72 -4.25 5.84
CA PRO A 497 21.73 -5.04 5.12
C PRO A 497 20.40 -4.29 4.92
N SER A 498 19.60 -4.72 3.93
CA SER A 498 18.25 -4.17 3.68
C SER A 498 17.20 -4.60 4.71
N SER A 499 17.55 -5.40 5.70
CA SER A 499 16.70 -5.76 6.83
C SER A 499 17.57 -6.01 8.06
N PHE A 500 17.37 -5.25 9.13
CA PHE A 500 18.10 -5.44 10.39
C PHE A 500 17.41 -4.74 11.57
N ARG A 501 17.88 -5.09 12.77
CA ARG A 501 17.62 -4.35 14.01
C ARG A 501 18.95 -4.14 14.73
N GLU A 502 19.22 -2.91 15.12
CA GLU A 502 20.41 -2.57 15.90
C GLU A 502 20.12 -1.38 16.82
N THR A 503 20.75 -1.37 17.99
CA THR A 503 20.69 -0.23 18.91
C THR A 503 21.92 0.64 18.68
N PHE A 504 21.69 1.93 18.47
CA PHE A 504 22.73 2.92 18.26
C PHE A 504 22.76 3.97 19.38
N PRO A 505 23.95 4.46 19.76
CA PRO A 505 24.09 5.52 20.74
C PRO A 505 23.76 6.91 20.16
N PRO A 506 23.56 7.93 21.03
CA PRO A 506 23.48 9.32 20.61
C PRO A 506 24.71 9.75 19.80
N GLY A 507 24.52 10.65 18.84
CA GLY A 507 25.53 11.12 17.91
C GLY A 507 25.77 10.21 16.71
N THR A 508 25.19 9.00 16.69
CA THR A 508 25.21 8.16 15.49
C THR A 508 24.49 8.84 14.34
N ARG A 509 25.13 8.84 13.17
CA ARG A 509 24.56 9.32 11.92
C ARG A 509 24.33 8.17 10.94
N PHE A 510 23.18 8.15 10.29
CA PHE A 510 22.91 7.21 9.21
C PHE A 510 22.15 7.89 8.06
N SER A 511 22.31 7.35 6.86
CA SER A 511 21.66 7.78 5.62
C SER A 511 20.78 6.65 5.09
N LEU A 512 19.52 6.97 4.82
CA LEU A 512 18.60 6.15 4.04
C LEU A 512 18.63 6.64 2.59
N GLN A 513 19.03 5.80 1.66
CA GLN A 513 18.96 6.07 0.22
C GLN A 513 17.97 5.11 -0.42
N THR A 514 16.96 5.65 -1.09
CA THR A 514 15.97 4.84 -1.81
C THR A 514 16.57 4.32 -3.12
N ALA A 515 15.83 3.47 -3.84
CA ALA A 515 16.21 3.11 -5.20
C ALA A 515 15.72 4.18 -6.19
N GLY A 516 16.37 4.29 -7.36
CA GLY A 516 15.84 5.06 -8.49
C GLY A 516 14.85 4.24 -9.31
N GLY A 517 14.09 4.86 -10.21
CA GLY A 517 13.28 4.14 -11.18
C GLY A 517 14.13 3.67 -12.38
N GLY A 518 13.70 2.63 -13.09
CA GLY A 518 14.30 2.23 -14.36
C GLY A 518 14.03 3.26 -15.48
N GLY A 519 14.94 3.35 -16.45
CA GLY A 519 14.77 4.18 -17.64
C GLY A 519 13.96 3.48 -18.73
N TYR A 520 13.49 4.23 -19.71
CA TYR A 520 12.78 3.72 -20.89
C TYR A 520 13.48 4.16 -22.17
N GLY A 521 13.66 3.24 -23.13
CA GLY A 521 14.27 3.56 -24.43
C GLY A 521 15.78 3.80 -24.35
N ALA A 522 16.45 3.93 -25.49
CA ALA A 522 17.90 4.11 -25.51
C ALA A 522 18.29 5.52 -24.99
N PRO A 523 19.28 5.65 -24.08
CA PRO A 523 19.72 6.96 -23.59
C PRO A 523 20.13 7.94 -24.70
N SER A 524 20.71 7.45 -25.80
CA SER A 524 21.08 8.27 -26.95
C SER A 524 19.91 8.94 -27.67
N GLU A 525 18.68 8.52 -27.37
CA GLU A 525 17.44 9.10 -27.94
C GLU A 525 16.83 10.17 -27.02
N ARG A 526 17.44 10.46 -25.86
CA ARG A 526 16.95 11.50 -24.96
C ARG A 526 16.94 12.85 -25.66
N ASN A 527 15.84 13.58 -25.51
CA ASN A 527 15.72 14.93 -26.04
C ASN A 527 16.84 15.83 -25.48
N PRO A 528 17.67 16.48 -26.32
CA PRO A 528 18.78 17.30 -25.85
C PRO A 528 18.36 18.44 -24.90
N ALA A 529 17.20 19.06 -25.14
CA ALA A 529 16.70 20.12 -24.26
C ALA A 529 16.29 19.59 -22.88
N ALA A 530 15.71 18.38 -22.82
CA ALA A 530 15.40 17.71 -21.56
C ALA A 530 16.67 17.35 -20.79
N LEU A 531 17.71 16.88 -21.49
CA LEU A 531 19.00 16.57 -20.88
C LEU A 531 19.72 17.82 -20.35
N VAL A 532 19.69 18.94 -21.08
CA VAL A 532 20.19 20.23 -20.57
C VAL A 532 19.44 20.65 -19.31
N SER A 533 18.12 20.47 -19.28
CA SER A 533 17.32 20.74 -18.08
C SER A 533 17.69 19.82 -16.92
N ASP A 534 17.88 18.52 -17.14
CA ASP A 534 18.32 17.61 -16.08
C ASP A 534 19.66 18.03 -15.48
N VAL A 535 20.60 18.48 -16.31
CA VAL A 535 21.91 18.95 -15.83
C VAL A 535 21.77 20.24 -15.04
N ALA A 536 20.94 21.18 -15.51
CA ALA A 536 20.68 22.43 -14.81
C ALA A 536 20.00 22.21 -13.44
N GLU A 537 19.08 21.25 -13.35
CA GLU A 537 18.38 20.87 -12.11
C GLU A 537 19.21 19.93 -11.22
N GLY A 538 20.40 19.50 -11.66
CA GLY A 538 21.28 18.60 -10.91
C GLY A 538 20.80 17.14 -10.86
N TYR A 539 19.85 16.76 -11.72
CA TYR A 539 19.37 15.38 -11.83
C TYR A 539 20.36 14.46 -12.53
N VAL A 540 21.06 15.01 -13.52
CA VAL A 540 22.13 14.34 -14.27
C VAL A 540 23.40 15.16 -14.15
N THR A 541 24.52 14.52 -13.81
CA THR A 541 25.81 15.23 -13.77
C THR A 541 26.36 15.46 -15.19
N LEU A 542 27.24 16.44 -15.36
CA LEU A 542 27.95 16.66 -16.63
C LEU A 542 28.73 15.41 -17.08
N GLU A 543 29.26 14.64 -16.13
CA GLU A 543 29.96 13.40 -16.42
C GLU A 543 29.02 12.35 -16.99
N ALA A 544 27.85 12.15 -16.37
CA ALA A 544 26.83 11.23 -16.86
C ALA A 544 26.25 11.67 -18.21
N ALA A 545 26.00 12.96 -18.42
CA ALA A 545 25.56 13.51 -19.70
C ALA A 545 26.50 13.12 -20.86
N ARG A 546 27.81 13.23 -20.64
CA ARG A 546 28.82 12.85 -21.64
C ARG A 546 28.95 11.35 -21.82
N LYS A 547 29.01 10.59 -20.72
CA LYS A 547 29.32 9.14 -20.75
C LYS A 547 28.13 8.26 -21.11
N ILE A 548 26.93 8.63 -20.67
CA ILE A 548 25.73 7.77 -20.76
C ILE A 548 24.85 8.21 -21.93
N TYR A 549 24.66 9.52 -22.10
CA TYR A 549 23.78 10.07 -23.13
C TYR A 549 24.53 10.47 -24.41
N ASN A 550 25.87 10.34 -24.44
CA ASN A 550 26.74 10.75 -25.55
C ASN A 550 26.54 12.21 -25.99
N ALA A 551 26.22 13.09 -25.04
CA ALA A 551 25.95 14.48 -25.32
C ALA A 551 27.19 15.35 -25.10
N ASP A 552 27.45 16.26 -26.04
CA ASP A 552 28.46 17.32 -25.91
C ASP A 552 27.77 18.59 -25.41
N ILE A 553 27.75 18.75 -24.08
CA ILE A 553 27.05 19.82 -23.34
C ILE A 553 28.03 20.61 -22.47
#